data_AF-A0A1M6WJ72-F1
#
_entry.id   AF-A0A1M6WJ72-F1
#
_cell.length_a   1.000
_cell.length_b   1.000
_cell.length_c   1.000
_cell.angle_alpha   90.00
_cell.angle_beta   90.00
_cell.angle_gamma   90.00
#
_symmetry.space_group_name_H-M   'P 1'
#
loop_
_entity.id
_entity.type
_entity.pdbx_description
1 polymer ?
#
loop_
_entity_poly.entity_id
_entity_poly.type
_entity_poly.pdbx_seq_one_letter_code
_entity_poly.pdbx_strand_id
1 'polypeptide(L)'
;MKLSALLSRHKGRDFYDSMFLLQQTEPCLDFLKALHGIKTKGELKKALLQVADSTNLNVKKRDFEHLLFNVRSSEKILHFKEFIESRW
;
A
#
# COMPACT_ATOMS: atom_id res chain seq x y z
N MET A 1 -10.57 1.30 -4.46
CA MET A 1 -10.16 0.10 -5.22
C MET A 1 -8.73 -0.37 -4.96
N LYS A 2 -7.67 0.44 -5.17
CA LYS A 2 -6.27 -0.04 -5.04
C LYS A 2 -5.85 -0.42 -3.61
N LEU A 3 -6.20 0.40 -2.61
CA LEU A 3 -5.96 0.06 -1.19
C LEU A 3 -6.68 -1.23 -0.77
N SER A 4 -7.92 -1.43 -1.24
CA SER A 4 -8.62 -2.71 -1.02
C SER A 4 -7.85 -3.89 -1.60
N ALA A 5 -7.26 -3.73 -2.78
CA ALA A 5 -6.48 -4.77 -3.41
C ALA A 5 -5.17 -5.05 -2.65
N LEU A 6 -4.52 -3.99 -2.15
CA LEU A 6 -3.36 -4.09 -1.26
C LEU A 6 -3.72 -4.86 0.01
N LEU A 7 -4.81 -4.52 0.70
CA LEU A 7 -5.27 -5.16 1.94
C LEU A 7 -5.57 -6.66 1.75
N SER A 8 -6.06 -7.07 0.57
CA SER A 8 -6.40 -8.47 0.31
C SER A 8 -5.25 -9.31 -0.26
N ARG A 9 -4.39 -8.76 -1.12
CA ARG A 9 -3.46 -9.56 -1.97
C ARG A 9 -1.98 -9.37 -1.64
N HIS A 10 -1.61 -8.25 -1.03
CA HIS A 10 -0.25 -7.98 -0.55
C HIS A 10 0.83 -8.14 -1.66
N LYS A 11 0.52 -7.78 -2.92
CA LYS A 11 1.50 -7.87 -4.03
C LYS A 11 2.35 -6.60 -4.10
N GLY A 12 3.62 -6.72 -4.49
CA GLY A 12 4.56 -5.59 -4.60
C GLY A 12 4.02 -4.42 -5.42
N ARG A 13 3.38 -4.70 -6.57
CA ARG A 13 2.70 -3.69 -7.38
C ARG A 13 1.63 -2.91 -6.61
N ASP A 14 0.86 -3.57 -5.74
CA ASP A 14 -0.21 -2.89 -4.99
C ASP A 14 0.37 -1.91 -3.95
N PHE A 15 1.51 -2.23 -3.35
CA PHE A 15 2.25 -1.29 -2.48
C PHE A 15 2.69 -0.07 -3.28
N TYR A 16 3.33 -0.30 -4.43
CA TYR A 16 3.82 0.76 -5.31
C TYR A 16 2.69 1.69 -5.79
N ASP A 17 1.61 1.12 -6.32
CA ASP A 17 0.44 1.85 -6.79
C ASP A 17 -0.23 2.64 -5.66
N SER A 18 -0.31 2.05 -4.46
CA SER A 18 -0.92 2.70 -3.30
C SER A 18 -0.09 3.89 -2.83
N MET A 19 1.24 3.78 -2.77
CA MET A 19 2.12 4.91 -2.45
C MET A 19 1.97 6.04 -3.47
N PHE A 20 1.89 5.72 -4.75
CA PHE A 20 1.70 6.71 -5.81
C PHE A 20 0.35 7.42 -5.68
N LEU A 21 -0.75 6.67 -5.58
CA LEU A 21 -2.09 7.26 -5.53
C LEU A 21 -2.35 8.06 -4.26
N LEU A 22 -1.83 7.62 -3.12
CA LEU A 22 -1.97 8.35 -1.86
C LEU A 22 -1.29 9.73 -1.92
N GLN A 23 -0.31 9.94 -2.80
CA GLN A 23 0.29 11.27 -3.04
C GLN A 23 -0.61 12.19 -3.87
N GLN A 24 -1.55 11.64 -4.62
CA GLN A 24 -2.41 12.38 -5.55
C GLN A 24 -3.81 12.64 -4.98
N THR A 25 -4.33 11.72 -4.16
CA THR A 25 -5.71 11.79 -3.66
C THR A 25 -5.88 11.14 -2.30
N GLU A 26 -6.89 11.59 -1.57
CA GLU A 26 -7.33 10.94 -0.33
C GLU A 26 -8.01 9.57 -0.60
N PRO A 27 -7.93 8.63 0.36
CA PRO A 27 -8.64 7.37 0.27
C PRO A 27 -10.16 7.56 0.41
N CYS A 28 -10.94 6.91 -0.46
CA CYS A 28 -12.40 6.86 -0.34
C CYS A 28 -12.80 5.92 0.82
N LEU A 29 -13.13 6.49 1.98
CA LEU A 29 -13.52 5.72 3.17
C LEU A 29 -14.86 5.00 3.00
N ASP A 30 -15.81 5.54 2.26
CA ASP A 30 -17.11 4.86 2.02
C ASP A 30 -16.91 3.51 1.32
N PHE A 31 -16.03 3.48 0.32
CA PHE A 31 -15.66 2.25 -0.38
C PHE A 31 -14.92 1.25 0.53
N LEU A 32 -14.01 1.75 1.38
CA LEU A 32 -13.25 0.91 2.31
C LEU A 32 -14.11 0.37 3.45
N LYS A 33 -15.09 1.15 3.91
CA LYS A 33 -16.09 0.74 4.88
C LYS A 33 -16.94 -0.40 4.34
N ALA A 34 -17.41 -0.28 3.09
CA ALA A 34 -18.25 -1.29 2.47
C ALA A 34 -17.54 -2.65 2.28
N LEU A 35 -16.25 -2.65 1.94
CA LEU A 35 -15.51 -3.88 1.63
C LEU A 35 -14.65 -4.43 2.77
N HIS A 36 -14.11 -3.57 3.63
CA HIS A 36 -13.16 -3.95 4.68
C HIS A 36 -13.62 -3.53 6.08
N GLY A 37 -14.79 -2.88 6.21
CA GLY A 37 -15.28 -2.39 7.50
C GLY A 37 -14.48 -1.21 8.06
N ILE A 38 -13.55 -0.63 7.29
CA ILE A 38 -12.68 0.48 7.71
C ILE A 38 -13.46 1.80 7.63
N LYS A 39 -13.72 2.42 8.77
CA LYS A 39 -14.55 3.62 8.93
C LYS A 39 -13.71 4.89 9.07
N THR A 40 -12.48 4.78 9.53
CA THR A 40 -11.63 5.95 9.84
C THR A 40 -10.25 5.86 9.18
N LYS A 41 -9.61 7.02 9.00
CA LYS A 41 -8.22 7.11 8.51
C LYS A 41 -7.24 6.42 9.47
N GLY A 42 -7.50 6.43 10.78
CA GLY A 42 -6.69 5.74 11.78
C GLY A 42 -6.79 4.21 11.68
N GLU A 43 -7.99 3.66 11.48
CA GLU A 43 -8.19 2.23 11.20
C GLU A 43 -7.48 1.82 9.91
N LEU A 44 -7.58 2.64 8.87
CA LEU A 44 -6.86 2.40 7.62
C LEU A 44 -5.35 2.37 7.82
N LYS A 45 -4.79 3.36 8.53
CA LYS A 45 -3.36 3.40 8.85
C LYS A 45 -2.92 2.15 9.58
N LYS A 46 -3.63 1.75 10.63
CA LYS A 46 -3.34 0.54 11.38
C LYS A 46 -3.36 -0.70 10.49
N ALA A 47 -4.37 -0.85 9.63
CA ALA A 47 -4.46 -1.98 8.71
C ALA A 47 -3.30 -2.02 7.71
N LEU A 48 -2.90 -0.86 7.15
CA LEU A 48 -1.77 -0.78 6.21
C LEU A 48 -0.43 -1.09 6.89
N LEU A 49 -0.22 -0.62 8.12
CA LEU A 49 0.99 -0.95 8.89
C LEU A 49 1.05 -2.45 9.22
N GLN A 50 -0.06 -3.06 9.60
CA GLN A 50 -0.12 -4.52 9.81
C GLN A 50 0.21 -5.32 8.55
N VAL A 51 -0.29 -4.87 7.39
CA VAL A 51 0.06 -5.48 6.09
C VAL A 51 1.55 -5.32 5.78
N ALA A 52 2.12 -4.15 6.07
CA ALA A 52 3.56 -3.91 5.90
C ALA A 52 4.41 -4.80 6.81
N ASP A 53 4.04 -4.93 8.09
CA ASP A 53 4.77 -5.73 9.08
C ASP A 53 4.68 -7.24 8.78
N SER A 54 3.58 -7.71 8.22
CA SER A 54 3.38 -9.13 7.86
C SER A 54 3.94 -9.51 6.48
N THR A 55 4.40 -8.53 5.69
CA THR A 55 4.88 -8.77 4.32
C THR A 55 6.38 -8.56 4.19
N ASN A 56 7.11 -9.55 3.67
CA ASN A 56 8.51 -9.36 3.31
C ASN A 56 8.65 -8.54 2.01
N LEU A 57 8.80 -7.23 2.16
CA LEU A 57 8.87 -6.28 1.03
C LEU A 57 10.11 -6.46 0.17
N ASN A 58 11.21 -7.02 0.69
CA ASN A 58 12.38 -7.36 -0.11
C ASN A 58 12.09 -8.44 -1.15
N VAL A 59 11.25 -9.44 -0.79
CA VAL A 59 10.78 -10.46 -1.73
C VAL A 59 9.79 -9.82 -2.71
N LYS A 60 8.80 -9.08 -2.20
CA LYS A 60 7.79 -8.44 -3.05
C LYS A 60 8.37 -7.47 -4.06
N LYS A 61 9.52 -6.84 -3.77
CA LYS A 61 10.24 -5.97 -4.70
C LYS A 61 10.61 -6.71 -5.98
N ARG A 62 11.23 -7.88 -5.84
CA ARG A 62 11.69 -8.72 -6.96
C ARG A 62 10.52 -9.24 -7.80
N ASP A 63 9.39 -9.53 -7.16
CA ASP A 63 8.19 -10.07 -7.83
C ASP A 63 7.56 -9.11 -8.85
N PHE A 64 7.81 -7.80 -8.77
CA PHE A 64 7.17 -6.82 -9.65
C PHE A 64 8.10 -5.86 -10.37
N GLU A 65 9.39 -5.84 -10.03
CA GLU A 65 10.36 -4.87 -10.58
C GLU A 65 10.45 -4.93 -12.12
N HIS A 66 10.24 -6.11 -12.71
CA HIS A 66 10.21 -6.34 -14.16
C HIS A 66 8.98 -5.72 -14.86
N LEU A 67 7.95 -5.32 -14.10
CA LEU A 67 6.77 -4.62 -14.62
C LEU A 67 6.98 -3.10 -14.69
N LEU A 68 8.07 -2.58 -14.12
CA LEU A 68 8.35 -1.15 -14.07
C LEU A 68 9.21 -0.73 -15.26
N PHE A 69 8.89 0.44 -15.83
CA PHE A 69 9.78 1.10 -16.81
C PHE A 69 11.17 1.40 -16.23
N ASN A 70 11.22 1.77 -14.95
CA ASN A 70 12.46 1.96 -14.20
C ASN A 70 12.49 0.99 -13.01
N VAL A 71 13.26 -0.08 -13.15
CA VAL A 71 13.45 -1.15 -12.15
C VAL A 71 13.87 -0.59 -10.79
N ARG A 72 14.66 0.50 -10.72
CA ARG A 72 15.07 1.13 -9.45
C ARG A 72 13.89 1.70 -8.67
N SER A 73 12.79 2.05 -9.35
CA SER A 73 11.58 2.51 -8.66
C SER A 73 10.96 1.42 -7.76
N SER A 74 11.32 0.15 -7.97
CA SER A 74 10.89 -0.94 -7.09
C SER A 74 11.31 -0.73 -5.63
N GLU A 75 12.43 -0.04 -5.37
CA GLU A 75 12.96 0.18 -4.01
C GLU A 75 12.04 1.05 -3.16
N LYS A 76 11.16 1.86 -3.77
CA LYS A 76 10.21 2.71 -3.05
C LYS A 76 9.33 1.92 -2.08
N ILE A 77 8.94 0.69 -2.43
CA ILE A 77 8.07 -0.10 -1.55
C ILE A 77 8.77 -0.50 -0.25
N LEU A 78 10.10 -0.49 -0.19
CA LEU A 78 10.84 -0.76 1.04
C LEU A 78 10.59 0.32 2.10
N HIS A 79 10.22 1.53 1.67
CA HIS A 79 9.90 2.67 2.53
C HIS A 79 8.41 2.81 2.82
N PHE A 80 7.62 1.75 2.57
CA PHE A 80 6.17 1.83 2.70
C PHE A 80 5.73 2.14 4.12
N LYS A 81 6.41 1.57 5.12
CA LYS A 81 6.06 1.76 6.53
C LYS A 81 6.26 3.22 6.94
N GLU A 82 7.44 3.77 6.68
CA GLU A 82 7.76 5.17 6.99
C GLU A 82 6.82 6.12 6.24
N PHE A 83 6.49 5.79 4.98
CA PHE A 83 5.52 6.55 4.20
C PHE A 83 4.14 6.59 4.87
N ILE A 84 3.61 5.46 5.35
CA ILE A 84 2.32 5.42 6.04
C ILE A 84 2.38 6.08 7.43
N GLU A 85 3.50 5.96 8.14
CA GLU A 85 3.69 6.61 9.45
C GLU A 85 3.69 8.14 9.35
N SER A 86 4.34 8.69 8.32
CA SER A 86 4.37 10.14 8.02
C SER A 86 3.02 10.72 7.57
N ARG A 87 2.04 9.84 7.29
CA ARG A 87 0.66 10.23 6.99
C ARG A 87 -0.16 10.29 8.27
N TRP A 88 -1.39 10.80 8.14
CA TRP A 88 -2.41 10.99 9.20
C TRP A 88 -2.41 9.96 10.34
#